data_AF-A0A9P6BJ60-F1
#
_entry.id   AF-A0A9P6BJ60-F1
#
_cell.length_a   1.000
_cell.length_b   1.000
_cell.length_c   1.000
_cell.angle_alpha   90.00
_cell.angle_beta   90.00
_cell.angle_gamma   90.00
#
_symmetry.space_group_name_H-M   'P 1'
#
loop_
_entity.id
_entity.type
_entity.pdbx_description
1 polymer ?
#
loop_
_entity_poly.entity_id
_entity_poly.type
_entity_poly.pdbx_seq_one_letter_code
_entity_poly.pdbx_strand_id
1 'polypeptide(L)'
;MRQIFVLPRDLPNFFTWRTIAGTIFADKSPYIEALEREAPNYRYVFLRPRRFGKSAFLNMLCAYYDVHNASIFDDLFGPLYIGRHPTTSKNKHLVLKLDLSTISVSGTLEAMRTSFNDYINDELRIFLAKYYLELGYPEENNIISDDSAPRSLRRVFRLVAENDQSIFVGVDEYDAPVNNSVFAGGNTGLGRGVLDNVQHIESFFKENLFSILKEGCSITSLNEYGVVISKYFLTGVTPAFRAGISPLTSAAIISNKPSLQGICGFSETEVTAIVKHYLRLNGQEAEPLLHSIRRLYNGYCFALTDYGESSSRLPLVYNPHLVFHYLSNFQSEGFVAKPEESTA
;
A
#
# COMPACT_ATOMS: atom_id res chain seq x y z
N MET A 1 16.67 9.93 31.47
CA MET A 1 17.01 9.54 30.08
C MET A 1 16.02 10.17 29.11
N ARG A 2 16.49 10.87 28.08
CA ARG A 2 15.65 11.27 26.93
C ARG A 2 15.41 9.99 26.11
N GLN A 3 14.17 9.50 26.12
CA GLN A 3 13.77 8.38 25.27
C GLN A 3 13.68 8.96 23.86
N ILE A 4 14.58 8.53 22.97
CA ILE A 4 14.57 8.95 21.57
C ILE A 4 13.38 8.23 20.92
N PHE A 5 12.40 9.00 20.43
CA PHE A 5 11.29 8.42 19.70
C PHE A 5 11.73 8.13 18.26
N VAL A 6 11.54 6.90 17.81
CA VAL A 6 11.84 6.49 16.43
C VAL A 6 10.58 6.65 15.59
N LEU A 7 10.68 7.36 14.48
CA LEU A 7 9.55 7.54 13.58
C LEU A 7 9.38 6.31 12.67
N PRO A 8 8.15 5.81 12.43
CA PRO A 8 7.92 4.63 11.60
C PRO A 8 8.45 4.72 10.16
N ARG A 9 8.72 5.94 9.65
CA ARG A 9 9.22 6.16 8.29
C ARG A 9 10.56 5.46 8.04
N ASP A 10 11.37 5.27 9.08
CA ASP A 10 12.73 4.74 8.97
C ASP A 10 12.80 3.23 9.20
N LEU A 11 11.65 2.57 9.31
CA LEU A 11 11.53 1.17 9.72
C LEU A 11 10.92 0.33 8.58
N PRO A 12 11.50 -0.85 8.27
CA PRO A 12 11.28 -1.55 7.00
C PRO A 12 9.91 -2.24 6.90
N ASN A 13 9.32 -2.66 8.02
CA ASN A 13 8.07 -3.45 8.01
C ASN A 13 7.22 -3.23 9.26
N PHE A 14 5.97 -3.73 9.20
CA PHE A 14 4.97 -3.57 10.26
C PHE A 14 5.42 -4.18 11.60
N PHE A 15 6.10 -5.33 11.57
CA PHE A 15 6.64 -5.95 12.78
C PHE A 15 7.62 -5.02 13.49
N THR A 16 8.52 -4.37 12.74
CA THR A 16 9.47 -3.42 13.31
C THR A 16 8.78 -2.20 13.93
N TRP A 17 7.69 -1.70 13.33
CA TRP A 17 6.92 -0.60 13.91
C TRP A 17 6.26 -0.94 15.25
N ARG A 18 5.92 -2.22 15.45
CA ARG A 18 5.22 -2.68 16.65
C ARG A 18 6.17 -3.09 17.78
N THR A 19 7.38 -3.51 17.44
CA THR A 19 8.34 -4.10 18.40
C THR A 19 9.43 -3.15 18.86
N ILE A 20 9.74 -2.09 18.10
CA ILE A 20 10.72 -1.10 18.54
C ILE A 20 10.14 -0.21 19.65
N ALA A 21 10.83 -0.21 20.79
CA ALA A 21 10.49 0.65 21.91
C ALA A 21 10.67 2.13 21.53
N GLY A 22 9.69 2.98 21.91
CA GLY A 22 9.73 4.39 21.60
C GLY A 22 9.27 4.75 20.18
N THR A 23 8.59 3.84 19.47
CA THR A 23 7.92 4.19 18.20
C THR A 23 6.50 4.71 18.44
N ILE A 24 6.15 5.84 17.80
CA ILE A 24 4.78 6.37 17.80
C ILE A 24 4.03 5.80 16.59
N PHE A 25 2.94 5.10 16.84
CA PHE A 25 2.09 4.49 15.81
C PHE A 25 0.65 4.99 15.96
N ALA A 26 0.09 5.53 14.88
CA ALA A 26 -1.32 5.89 14.82
C ALA A 26 -2.13 4.66 14.37
N ASP A 27 -3.07 4.21 15.19
CA ASP A 27 -3.82 3.00 14.93
C ASP A 27 -4.82 3.17 13.77
N LYS A 28 -4.43 2.70 12.59
CA LYS A 28 -5.28 2.63 11.38
C LYS A 28 -5.97 1.27 11.22
N SER A 29 -5.82 0.36 12.18
CA SER A 29 -6.40 -0.99 12.08
C SER A 29 -7.94 -1.05 12.03
N PRO A 30 -8.73 -0.08 12.53
CA PRO A 30 -10.19 -0.08 12.33
C PRO A 30 -10.62 -0.10 10.85
N TYR A 31 -9.78 0.43 9.96
CA TYR A 31 -10.10 0.45 8.54
C TYR A 31 -10.00 -0.93 7.89
N ILE A 32 -9.34 -1.92 8.51
CA ILE A 32 -9.33 -3.30 8.00
C ILE A 32 -10.76 -3.87 8.02
N GLU A 33 -11.43 -3.76 9.17
CA GLU A 33 -12.84 -4.15 9.31
C GLU A 33 -13.73 -3.34 8.36
N ALA A 34 -13.49 -2.03 8.23
CA ALA A 34 -14.26 -1.20 7.31
C ALA A 34 -14.14 -1.65 5.85
N LEU A 35 -12.94 -2.06 5.40
CA LEU A 35 -12.74 -2.60 4.04
C LEU A 35 -13.47 -3.93 3.84
N GLU A 36 -13.40 -4.85 4.81
CA GLU A 36 -14.08 -6.16 4.73
C GLU A 36 -15.60 -6.04 4.80
N ARG A 37 -16.14 -5.07 5.54
CA ARG A 37 -17.58 -4.81 5.61
C ARG A 37 -18.15 -4.30 4.30
N GLU A 38 -17.39 -3.52 3.54
CA GLU A 38 -17.79 -3.04 2.22
C GLU A 38 -17.82 -4.17 1.19
N ALA A 39 -16.82 -5.06 1.21
CA ALA A 39 -16.82 -6.31 0.46
C ALA A 39 -15.85 -7.33 1.09
N PRO A 40 -16.31 -8.52 1.52
CA PRO A 40 -15.44 -9.52 2.14
C PRO A 40 -14.29 -10.01 1.26
N ASN A 41 -14.49 -10.03 -0.06
CA ASN A 41 -13.50 -10.41 -1.08
C ASN A 41 -13.19 -9.22 -1.98
N TYR A 42 -12.70 -8.15 -1.37
CA TYR A 42 -12.51 -6.88 -2.06
C TYR A 42 -11.37 -6.88 -3.07
N ARG A 43 -11.51 -5.96 -4.02
CA ARG A 43 -10.60 -5.71 -5.13
C ARG A 43 -10.44 -4.21 -5.25
N TYR A 44 -9.48 -3.65 -4.53
CA TYR A 44 -9.42 -2.21 -4.32
C TYR A 44 -8.17 -1.56 -4.87
N VAL A 45 -8.35 -0.38 -5.46
CA VAL A 45 -7.29 0.55 -5.80
C VAL A 45 -7.43 1.76 -4.87
N PHE A 46 -6.34 2.09 -4.19
CA PHE A 46 -6.27 3.17 -3.24
C PHE A 46 -5.23 4.22 -3.68
N LEU A 47 -5.74 5.40 -3.99
CA LEU A 47 -4.99 6.53 -4.52
C LEU A 47 -4.92 7.65 -3.49
N ARG A 48 -3.69 8.03 -3.13
CA ARG A 48 -3.37 9.21 -2.31
C ARG A 48 -2.08 9.81 -2.83
N PRO A 49 -1.83 11.11 -2.57
CA PRO A 49 -0.53 11.70 -2.85
C PRO A 49 0.62 10.94 -2.16
N ARG A 50 1.85 11.20 -2.61
CA ARG A 50 3.05 10.59 -2.02
C ARG A 50 3.16 10.89 -0.53
N ARG A 51 3.79 9.96 0.20
CA ARG A 51 4.09 10.07 1.64
C ARG A 51 2.85 10.14 2.58
N PHE A 52 1.66 9.75 2.09
CA PHE A 52 0.45 9.65 2.92
C PHE A 52 0.33 8.40 3.82
N GLY A 53 1.30 7.49 3.78
CA GLY A 53 1.27 6.25 4.55
C GLY A 53 0.56 5.08 3.87
N LYS A 54 0.38 5.12 2.54
CA LYS A 54 -0.22 4.03 1.75
C LYS A 54 0.51 2.70 1.94
N SER A 55 1.82 2.69 1.72
CA SER A 55 2.71 1.54 1.93
C SER A 55 2.66 1.04 3.38
N ALA A 56 2.53 1.96 4.33
CA ALA A 56 2.40 1.61 5.74
C ALA A 56 1.11 0.84 6.04
N PHE A 57 0.01 1.33 5.50
CA PHE A 57 -1.28 0.65 5.61
C PHE A 57 -1.27 -0.70 4.87
N LEU A 58 -0.66 -0.78 3.68
CA LEU A 58 -0.52 -2.03 2.93
C LEU A 58 0.29 -3.07 3.70
N ASN A 59 1.41 -2.69 4.32
CA ASN A 59 2.20 -3.57 5.19
C ASN A 59 1.39 -4.08 6.39
N MET A 60 0.51 -3.26 6.97
CA MET A 60 -0.38 -3.69 8.04
C MET A 60 -1.42 -4.71 7.54
N LEU A 61 -1.99 -4.53 6.34
CA LEU A 61 -2.87 -5.53 5.72
C LEU A 61 -2.14 -6.85 5.48
N CYS A 62 -0.94 -6.78 4.89
CA CYS A 62 -0.08 -7.95 4.70
C CYS A 62 0.14 -8.67 6.03
N ALA A 63 0.50 -7.94 7.09
CA ALA A 63 0.74 -8.56 8.39
C ALA A 63 -0.52 -9.20 8.99
N TYR A 64 -1.69 -8.58 8.80
CA TYR A 64 -2.96 -9.02 9.38
C TYR A 64 -3.54 -10.28 8.71
N TYR A 65 -3.43 -10.38 7.39
CA TYR A 65 -4.00 -11.51 6.64
C TYR A 65 -3.12 -12.75 6.62
N ASP A 66 -1.81 -12.58 6.80
CA ASP A 66 -0.82 -13.63 6.66
C ASP A 66 -0.97 -14.76 7.69
N VAL A 67 -1.09 -15.99 7.21
CA VAL A 67 -1.14 -17.21 8.05
C VAL A 67 0.10 -17.36 8.94
N HIS A 68 1.28 -16.94 8.47
CA HIS A 68 2.53 -17.06 9.23
C HIS A 68 2.57 -16.15 10.46
N ASN A 69 1.77 -15.09 10.50
CA ASN A 69 1.73 -14.18 11.63
C ASN A 69 0.75 -14.63 12.73
N ALA A 70 0.08 -15.79 12.59
CA ALA A 70 -0.88 -16.27 13.56
C ALA A 70 -0.29 -16.45 14.97
N SER A 71 0.94 -16.94 15.07
CA SER A 71 1.63 -17.18 16.34
C SER A 71 2.07 -15.89 17.05
N ILE A 72 2.24 -14.79 16.31
CA ILE A 72 2.67 -13.48 16.81
C ILE A 72 1.57 -12.41 16.70
N PHE A 73 0.32 -12.83 16.51
CA PHE A 73 -0.79 -11.92 16.28
C PHE A 73 -0.98 -10.93 17.44
N ASP A 74 -0.90 -11.41 18.68
CA ASP A 74 -1.13 -10.57 19.86
C ASP A 74 -0.02 -9.52 20.04
N ASP A 75 1.23 -9.84 19.68
CA ASP A 75 2.35 -8.89 19.69
C ASP A 75 2.11 -7.76 18.66
N LEU A 76 1.66 -8.16 17.46
CA LEU A 76 1.42 -7.25 16.35
C LEU A 76 0.16 -6.40 16.55
N PHE A 77 -0.95 -6.99 16.96
CA PHE A 77 -2.27 -6.38 16.90
C PHE A 77 -2.99 -6.31 18.25
N GLY A 78 -2.61 -7.06 19.28
CA GLY A 78 -3.36 -7.16 20.54
C GLY A 78 -3.76 -5.81 21.18
N PRO A 79 -2.85 -4.81 21.24
CA PRO A 79 -3.21 -3.48 21.74
C PRO A 79 -4.07 -2.63 20.79
N LEU A 80 -4.09 -2.96 19.50
CA LEU A 80 -4.78 -2.21 18.44
C LEU A 80 -6.27 -2.59 18.38
N TYR A 81 -7.07 -1.76 17.71
CA TYR A 81 -8.49 -2.01 17.50
C TYR A 81 -8.77 -3.37 16.88
N ILE A 82 -8.08 -3.73 15.78
CA ILE A 82 -8.34 -4.98 15.06
C ILE A 82 -7.90 -6.22 15.84
N GLY A 83 -6.97 -6.08 16.79
CA GLY A 83 -6.62 -7.18 17.71
C GLY A 83 -7.76 -7.51 18.66
N ARG A 84 -8.54 -6.49 19.04
CA ARG A 84 -9.73 -6.62 19.90
C ARG A 84 -11.01 -6.92 19.10
N HIS A 85 -11.01 -6.61 17.81
CA HIS A 85 -12.14 -6.82 16.90
C HIS A 85 -11.68 -7.56 15.63
N PRO A 86 -11.14 -8.79 15.76
CA PRO A 86 -10.63 -9.52 14.61
C PRO A 86 -11.76 -9.91 13.67
N THR A 87 -11.58 -9.66 12.39
CA THR A 87 -12.44 -10.12 11.31
C THR A 87 -12.30 -11.62 11.09
N THR A 88 -13.23 -12.19 10.32
CA THR A 88 -13.14 -13.59 9.90
C THR A 88 -11.96 -13.88 8.98
N SER A 89 -11.28 -12.87 8.41
CA SER A 89 -10.14 -13.06 7.50
C SER A 89 -8.78 -13.01 8.21
N LYS A 90 -8.75 -12.81 9.55
CA LYS A 90 -7.53 -12.78 10.36
C LYS A 90 -6.65 -14.00 10.10
N ASN A 91 -5.40 -13.79 9.70
CA ASN A 91 -4.37 -14.81 9.49
C ASN A 91 -4.85 -16.02 8.65
N LYS A 92 -5.61 -15.78 7.56
CA LYS A 92 -6.20 -16.83 6.72
C LYS A 92 -5.58 -16.98 5.33
N HIS A 93 -4.75 -16.04 4.91
CA HIS A 93 -4.30 -15.96 3.52
C HIS A 93 -2.78 -16.06 3.44
N LEU A 94 -2.28 -16.69 2.39
CA LEU A 94 -0.90 -16.50 1.96
C LEU A 94 -0.79 -15.08 1.38
N VAL A 95 0.29 -14.37 1.70
CA VAL A 95 0.47 -12.99 1.26
C VAL A 95 1.54 -12.90 0.18
N LEU A 96 1.15 -12.39 -0.99
CA LEU A 96 2.04 -11.96 -2.06
C LEU A 96 2.04 -10.42 -2.11
N LYS A 97 3.17 -9.81 -1.76
CA LYS A 97 3.35 -8.36 -1.84
C LYS A 97 4.30 -8.04 -2.99
N LEU A 98 3.90 -7.12 -3.87
CA LEU A 98 4.70 -6.62 -4.97
C LEU A 98 4.87 -5.11 -4.81
N ASP A 99 6.03 -4.57 -5.15
CA ASP A 99 6.32 -3.14 -5.20
C ASP A 99 6.80 -2.83 -6.62
N LEU A 100 5.95 -2.21 -7.46
CA LEU A 100 6.28 -2.01 -8.87
C LEU A 100 7.26 -0.86 -9.09
N SER A 101 7.66 -0.12 -8.05
CA SER A 101 8.69 0.91 -8.13
C SER A 101 10.09 0.35 -8.36
N THR A 102 10.30 -0.93 -8.02
CA THR A 102 11.58 -1.65 -8.19
C THR A 102 11.87 -2.00 -9.65
N ILE A 103 10.83 -2.04 -10.49
CA ILE A 103 10.95 -2.43 -11.89
C ILE A 103 11.48 -1.26 -12.69
N SER A 104 12.65 -1.44 -13.30
CA SER A 104 13.23 -0.44 -14.17
C SER A 104 12.48 -0.36 -15.48
N VAL A 105 11.92 0.80 -15.76
CA VAL A 105 11.28 1.14 -17.05
C VAL A 105 12.17 2.03 -17.94
N SER A 106 13.39 2.33 -17.49
CA SER A 106 14.36 3.09 -18.27
C SER A 106 15.08 2.18 -19.27
N GLY A 107 15.21 2.62 -20.52
CA GLY A 107 15.93 1.88 -21.56
C GLY A 107 15.00 1.21 -22.56
N THR A 108 15.36 0.02 -23.03
CA THR A 108 14.60 -0.73 -24.05
C THR A 108 13.44 -1.52 -23.44
N LEU A 109 12.43 -1.85 -24.25
CA LEU A 109 11.32 -2.73 -23.84
C LEU A 109 11.81 -4.11 -23.35
N GLU A 110 12.88 -4.63 -23.95
CA GLU A 110 13.49 -5.89 -23.51
C GLU A 110 14.14 -5.77 -22.13
N ALA A 111 14.82 -4.66 -21.83
CA ALA A 111 15.38 -4.43 -20.50
C ALA A 111 14.28 -4.34 -19.42
N MET A 112 13.16 -3.69 -19.75
CA MET A 112 11.98 -3.66 -18.88
C MET A 112 11.39 -5.07 -18.67
N ARG A 113 11.27 -5.86 -19.75
CA ARG A 113 10.77 -7.24 -19.67
C ARG A 113 11.66 -8.10 -18.77
N THR A 114 12.98 -7.99 -18.91
CA THR A 114 13.93 -8.70 -18.04
C THR A 114 13.79 -8.24 -16.59
N SER A 115 13.79 -6.91 -16.34
CA SER A 115 13.62 -6.37 -14.99
C SER A 115 12.30 -6.81 -14.35
N PHE A 116 11.21 -6.88 -15.12
CA PHE A 116 9.93 -7.40 -14.67
C PHE A 116 10.01 -8.90 -14.34
N ASN A 117 10.58 -9.71 -15.23
CA ASN A 117 10.70 -11.16 -15.04
C ASN A 117 11.54 -11.48 -13.80
N ASP A 118 12.71 -10.86 -13.66
CA ASP A 118 13.62 -11.06 -12.53
C ASP A 118 12.92 -10.70 -11.22
N TYR A 119 12.36 -9.48 -11.14
CA TYR A 119 11.70 -8.99 -9.93
C TYR A 119 10.54 -9.90 -9.50
N ILE A 120 9.62 -10.21 -10.42
CA ILE A 120 8.46 -11.05 -10.08
C ILE A 120 8.88 -12.46 -9.69
N ASN A 121 9.83 -13.07 -10.41
CA ASN A 121 10.31 -14.40 -10.07
C ASN A 121 10.99 -14.43 -8.70
N ASP A 122 11.77 -13.40 -8.35
CA ASP A 122 12.40 -13.30 -7.04
C ASP A 122 11.37 -13.17 -5.90
N GLU A 123 10.33 -12.35 -6.08
CA GLU A 123 9.23 -12.28 -5.10
C GLU A 123 8.48 -13.61 -4.99
N LEU A 124 8.31 -14.35 -6.09
CA LEU A 124 7.69 -15.67 -6.07
C LEU A 124 8.59 -16.72 -5.40
N ARG A 125 9.91 -16.65 -5.53
CA ARG A 125 10.84 -17.50 -4.77
C ARG A 125 10.72 -17.26 -3.28
N ILE A 126 10.68 -15.99 -2.87
CA ILE A 126 10.47 -15.62 -1.46
C ILE A 126 9.11 -16.15 -0.98
N PHE A 127 8.05 -16.02 -1.79
CA PHE A 127 6.73 -16.56 -1.49
C PHE A 127 6.74 -18.08 -1.31
N LEU A 128 7.37 -18.83 -2.24
CA LEU A 128 7.46 -20.29 -2.18
C LEU A 128 8.27 -20.77 -0.97
N ALA A 129 9.39 -20.11 -0.67
CA ALA A 129 10.21 -20.43 0.48
C ALA A 129 9.48 -20.14 1.79
N LYS A 130 8.72 -19.03 1.84
CA LYS A 130 7.95 -18.64 3.02
C LYS A 130 6.84 -19.65 3.30
N TYR A 131 6.03 -20.01 2.31
CA TYR A 131 4.86 -20.87 2.49
C TYR A 131 5.13 -22.32 2.07
N TYR A 132 6.36 -22.78 2.22
CA TYR A 132 6.81 -24.09 1.73
C TYR A 132 5.96 -25.25 2.29
N LEU A 133 5.56 -25.14 3.57
CA LEU A 133 4.72 -26.14 4.24
C LEU A 133 3.27 -26.09 3.74
N GLU A 134 2.69 -24.90 3.67
CA GLU A 134 1.30 -24.66 3.23
C GLU A 134 1.08 -25.02 1.76
N LEU A 135 2.14 -25.01 0.96
CA LEU A 135 2.12 -25.34 -0.47
C LEU A 135 2.51 -26.79 -0.78
N GLY A 136 2.68 -27.63 0.24
CA GLY A 136 2.95 -29.05 0.03
C GLY A 136 4.36 -29.35 -0.46
N TYR A 137 5.37 -28.63 0.03
CA TYR A 137 6.79 -28.89 -0.22
C TYR A 137 7.18 -28.76 -1.71
N PRO A 138 6.81 -27.68 -2.42
CA PRO A 138 7.03 -27.57 -3.86
C PRO A 138 8.51 -27.47 -4.22
N GLU A 139 8.90 -28.10 -5.34
CA GLU A 139 10.20 -27.87 -5.95
C GLU A 139 10.17 -26.59 -6.79
N GLU A 140 11.00 -25.60 -6.42
CA GLU A 140 11.03 -24.28 -7.06
C GLU A 140 11.16 -24.34 -8.59
N ASN A 141 12.05 -25.20 -9.10
CA ASN A 141 12.33 -25.33 -10.55
C ASN A 141 11.13 -25.81 -11.37
N ASN A 142 10.15 -26.46 -10.74
CA ASN A 142 8.91 -26.88 -11.41
C ASN A 142 7.89 -25.73 -11.50
N ILE A 143 8.04 -24.72 -10.64
CA ILE A 143 7.12 -23.60 -10.51
C ILE A 143 7.65 -22.37 -11.24
N ILE A 144 8.90 -21.96 -10.95
CA ILE A 144 9.50 -20.74 -11.50
C ILE A 144 10.02 -20.97 -12.91
N SER A 145 9.69 -20.04 -13.81
CA SER A 145 10.18 -19.97 -15.19
C SER A 145 10.98 -18.67 -15.32
N ASP A 146 12.31 -18.77 -15.35
CA ASP A 146 13.21 -17.59 -15.36
C ASP A 146 12.92 -16.64 -16.53
N ASP A 147 12.49 -17.18 -17.66
CA ASP A 147 12.13 -16.43 -18.87
C ASP A 147 10.72 -15.82 -18.85
N SER A 148 9.87 -16.21 -17.88
CA SER A 148 8.44 -15.89 -17.92
C SER A 148 7.79 -15.81 -16.53
N ALA A 149 7.86 -14.63 -15.93
CA ALA A 149 7.08 -14.30 -14.73
C ALA A 149 5.56 -14.56 -14.88
N PRO A 150 4.91 -14.30 -16.04
CA PRO A 150 3.51 -14.67 -16.25
C PRO A 150 3.23 -16.16 -16.06
N ARG A 151 4.15 -17.03 -16.49
CA ARG A 151 4.03 -18.48 -16.35
C ARG A 151 4.23 -18.88 -14.88
N SER A 152 5.22 -18.30 -14.22
CA SER A 152 5.48 -18.50 -12.79
C SER A 152 4.28 -18.13 -11.92
N LEU A 153 3.68 -16.95 -12.14
CA LEU A 153 2.48 -16.49 -11.42
C LEU A 153 1.32 -17.48 -11.53
N ARG A 154 1.01 -17.94 -12.75
CA ARG A 154 -0.07 -18.92 -12.98
C ARG A 154 0.21 -20.25 -12.29
N ARG A 155 1.46 -20.72 -12.29
CA ARG A 155 1.86 -21.96 -11.61
C ARG A 155 1.74 -21.82 -10.10
N VAL A 156 2.17 -20.68 -9.52
CA VAL A 156 1.97 -20.40 -8.09
C VAL A 156 0.49 -20.36 -7.74
N PHE A 157 -0.36 -19.70 -8.53
CA PHE A 157 -1.79 -19.66 -8.25
C PHE A 157 -2.43 -21.05 -8.32
N ARG A 158 -2.02 -21.88 -9.29
CA ARG A 158 -2.46 -23.27 -9.35
C ARG A 158 -2.03 -24.06 -8.11
N LEU A 159 -0.75 -23.96 -7.74
CA LEU A 159 -0.20 -24.65 -6.58
C LEU A 159 -0.93 -24.27 -5.28
N VAL A 160 -1.21 -22.99 -5.10
CA VAL A 160 -1.99 -22.50 -3.95
C VAL A 160 -3.39 -23.12 -3.94
N ALA A 161 -4.03 -23.18 -5.11
CA ALA A 161 -5.37 -23.75 -5.25
C ALA A 161 -5.40 -25.27 -4.99
N GLU A 162 -4.40 -26.00 -5.48
CA GLU A 162 -4.23 -27.45 -5.27
C GLU A 162 -4.04 -27.81 -3.79
N ASN A 163 -3.61 -26.86 -2.95
CA ASN A 163 -3.43 -27.02 -1.51
C ASN A 163 -4.54 -26.37 -0.67
N ASP A 164 -5.69 -26.05 -1.29
CA ASP A 164 -6.85 -25.41 -0.65
C ASP A 164 -6.50 -24.10 0.09
N GLN A 165 -5.46 -23.40 -0.37
CA GLN A 165 -5.01 -22.13 0.19
C GLN A 165 -5.63 -20.95 -0.58
N SER A 166 -5.54 -19.75 0.00
CA SER A 166 -6.00 -18.52 -0.63
C SER A 166 -5.00 -17.39 -0.46
N ILE A 167 -4.97 -16.44 -1.41
CA ILE A 167 -3.97 -15.36 -1.46
C ILE A 167 -4.61 -14.01 -1.16
N PHE A 168 -3.92 -13.20 -0.36
CA PHE A 168 -4.04 -11.75 -0.35
C PHE A 168 -2.90 -11.16 -1.20
N VAL A 169 -3.24 -10.39 -2.23
CA VAL A 169 -2.25 -9.73 -3.10
C VAL A 169 -2.19 -8.24 -2.78
N GLY A 170 -1.04 -7.78 -2.30
CA GLY A 170 -0.73 -6.36 -2.13
C GLY A 170 0.14 -5.87 -3.27
N VAL A 171 -0.22 -4.76 -3.93
CA VAL A 171 0.65 -4.13 -4.95
C VAL A 171 0.90 -2.68 -4.56
N ASP A 172 2.13 -2.38 -4.17
CA ASP A 172 2.57 -1.03 -3.91
C ASP A 172 3.07 -0.32 -5.17
N GLU A 173 2.92 0.99 -5.17
CA GLU A 173 3.23 1.89 -6.28
C GLU A 173 2.84 1.32 -7.65
N TYR A 174 1.60 0.84 -7.78
CA TYR A 174 1.16 0.12 -8.99
C TYR A 174 1.29 0.95 -10.27
N ASP A 175 1.25 2.28 -10.15
CA ASP A 175 1.37 3.28 -11.20
C ASP A 175 2.82 3.76 -11.45
N ALA A 176 3.80 3.31 -10.66
CA ALA A 176 5.21 3.69 -10.81
C ALA A 176 5.78 3.41 -12.21
N PRO A 177 5.52 2.26 -12.87
CA PRO A 177 6.04 2.01 -14.21
C PRO A 177 5.64 3.08 -15.23
N VAL A 178 4.38 3.54 -15.17
CA VAL A 178 3.87 4.61 -16.04
C VAL A 178 4.44 5.95 -15.63
N ASN A 179 4.37 6.30 -14.34
CA ASN A 179 4.85 7.59 -13.84
C ASN A 179 6.35 7.77 -14.15
N ASN A 180 7.19 6.78 -13.85
CA ASN A 180 8.63 6.85 -14.08
C ASN A 180 8.96 7.03 -15.57
N SER A 181 8.18 6.42 -16.47
CA SER A 181 8.38 6.60 -17.91
C SER A 181 8.05 8.02 -18.41
N VAL A 182 7.06 8.68 -17.81
CA VAL A 182 6.67 10.06 -18.16
C VAL A 182 7.75 11.05 -17.72
N PHE A 183 8.39 10.81 -16.57
CA PHE A 183 9.39 11.71 -15.99
C PHE A 183 10.85 11.37 -16.36
N ALA A 184 11.12 10.23 -17.02
CA ALA A 184 12.47 9.86 -17.47
C ALA A 184 12.95 10.67 -18.68
N GLY A 185 12.05 11.30 -19.45
CA GLY A 185 12.39 12.23 -20.52
C GLY A 185 12.54 13.64 -19.96
N GLY A 186 13.77 14.13 -19.81
CA GLY A 186 14.02 15.48 -19.26
C GLY A 186 13.21 16.57 -19.99
N ASN A 187 12.52 17.44 -19.22
CA ASN A 187 11.82 18.72 -19.49
C ASN A 187 11.21 19.04 -20.88
N THR A 188 11.26 18.13 -21.83
CA THR A 188 10.60 18.22 -23.12
C THR A 188 9.19 17.69 -22.88
N GLY A 189 8.18 18.49 -23.19
CA GLY A 189 6.78 18.21 -22.83
C GLY A 189 6.26 16.86 -23.34
N LEU A 190 4.98 16.59 -23.08
CA LEU A 190 4.24 15.39 -23.51
C LEU A 190 4.25 15.22 -25.04
N GLY A 191 5.38 14.80 -25.60
CA GLY A 191 5.55 14.51 -27.02
C GLY A 191 4.96 13.15 -27.36
N ARG A 192 4.66 12.93 -28.65
CA ARG A 192 4.04 11.69 -29.15
C ARG A 192 4.81 10.43 -28.73
N GLY A 193 6.15 10.47 -28.72
CA GLY A 193 6.98 9.34 -28.29
C GLY A 193 6.87 8.97 -26.82
N VAL A 194 6.57 9.93 -25.92
CA VAL A 194 6.31 9.63 -24.50
C VAL A 194 4.97 8.93 -24.34
N LEU A 195 3.95 9.39 -25.07
CA LEU A 195 2.62 8.78 -25.05
C LEU A 195 2.64 7.36 -25.62
N ASP A 196 3.36 7.12 -26.71
CA ASP A 196 3.51 5.78 -27.31
C ASP A 196 4.23 4.83 -26.33
N ASN A 197 5.29 5.29 -25.64
CA ASN A 197 5.99 4.50 -24.62
C ASN A 197 5.08 4.14 -23.43
N VAL A 198 4.30 5.11 -22.93
CA VAL A 198 3.31 4.87 -21.87
C VAL A 198 2.30 3.81 -22.29
N GLN A 199 1.79 3.85 -23.53
CA GLN A 199 0.85 2.84 -24.03
C GLN A 199 1.48 1.44 -24.10
N HIS A 200 2.75 1.34 -24.49
CA HIS A 200 3.47 0.06 -24.49
C HIS A 200 3.64 -0.50 -23.08
N ILE A 201 4.01 0.34 -22.10
CA ILE A 201 4.11 -0.04 -20.69
C ILE A 201 2.74 -0.48 -20.14
N GLU A 202 1.70 0.31 -20.41
CA GLU A 202 0.35 -0.01 -19.99
C GLU A 202 -0.12 -1.38 -20.53
N SER A 203 0.15 -1.64 -21.81
CA SER A 203 -0.19 -2.91 -22.46
C SER A 203 0.61 -4.08 -21.87
N PHE A 204 1.91 -3.88 -21.64
CA PHE A 204 2.79 -4.91 -21.06
C PHE A 204 2.31 -5.33 -19.66
N PHE A 205 2.13 -4.41 -18.72
CA PHE A 205 1.69 -4.75 -17.35
C PHE A 205 0.26 -5.28 -17.30
N LYS A 206 -0.61 -4.78 -18.19
CA LYS A 206 -1.96 -5.31 -18.36
C LYS A 206 -1.93 -6.80 -18.71
N GLU A 207 -1.15 -7.20 -19.71
CA GLU A 207 -1.09 -8.58 -20.20
C GLU A 207 -0.31 -9.51 -19.27
N ASN A 208 0.79 -9.02 -18.69
CA ASN A 208 1.77 -9.85 -17.98
C ASN A 208 1.58 -9.88 -16.47
N LEU A 209 0.77 -8.99 -15.89
CA LEU A 209 0.49 -8.95 -14.44
C LEU A 209 -1.01 -8.89 -14.15
N PHE A 210 -1.68 -7.79 -14.51
CA PHE A 210 -3.04 -7.55 -14.04
C PHE A 210 -4.06 -8.56 -14.59
N SER A 211 -3.86 -9.05 -15.82
CA SER A 211 -4.74 -10.07 -16.41
C SER A 211 -4.64 -11.37 -15.62
N ILE A 212 -3.44 -11.72 -15.16
CA ILE A 212 -3.17 -12.93 -14.38
C ILE A 212 -3.75 -12.80 -12.97
N LEU A 213 -3.63 -11.63 -12.34
CA LEU A 213 -4.30 -11.37 -11.06
C LEU A 213 -5.82 -11.50 -11.18
N LYS A 214 -6.39 -11.04 -12.29
CA LYS A 214 -7.82 -11.22 -12.59
C LYS A 214 -8.18 -12.69 -12.83
N GLU A 215 -7.34 -13.45 -13.55
CA GLU A 215 -7.52 -14.89 -13.75
C GLU A 215 -7.63 -15.62 -12.40
N GLY A 216 -6.72 -15.32 -11.45
CA GLY A 216 -6.76 -15.91 -10.10
C GLY A 216 -7.93 -15.45 -9.22
N CYS A 217 -8.64 -14.39 -9.62
CA CYS A 217 -9.86 -13.90 -8.95
C CYS A 217 -11.15 -14.53 -9.47
N SER A 218 -11.11 -15.27 -10.59
CA SER A 218 -12.29 -15.70 -11.34
C SER A 218 -12.47 -17.21 -11.28
N ILE A 219 -13.73 -17.61 -11.06
CA ILE A 219 -14.17 -19.01 -10.99
C ILE A 219 -14.01 -19.73 -12.34
N THR A 220 -13.97 -18.99 -13.46
CA THR A 220 -14.03 -19.55 -14.82
C THR A 220 -12.68 -19.69 -15.53
N SER A 221 -11.57 -19.23 -14.94
CA SER A 221 -10.25 -19.17 -15.61
C SER A 221 -9.31 -20.30 -15.20
N LEU A 222 -9.51 -20.87 -14.01
CA LEU A 222 -8.85 -22.08 -13.52
C LEU A 222 -9.95 -23.13 -13.37
N ASN A 223 -10.34 -23.76 -14.48
CA ASN A 223 -11.56 -24.59 -14.67
C ASN A 223 -11.77 -25.79 -13.70
N GLU A 224 -11.04 -25.88 -12.59
CA GLU A 224 -11.20 -26.92 -11.57
C GLU A 224 -11.04 -26.41 -10.13
N TYR A 225 -10.36 -25.29 -9.88
CA TYR A 225 -9.89 -24.92 -8.53
C TYR A 225 -10.52 -23.67 -7.91
N GLY A 226 -11.44 -22.99 -8.61
CA GLY A 226 -12.17 -21.84 -8.05
C GLY A 226 -11.34 -20.56 -7.87
N VAL A 227 -11.71 -19.72 -6.89
CA VAL A 227 -11.08 -18.42 -6.64
C VAL A 227 -9.89 -18.57 -5.70
N VAL A 228 -8.69 -18.24 -6.18
CA VAL A 228 -7.44 -18.34 -5.42
C VAL A 228 -7.08 -17.02 -4.75
N ILE A 229 -7.21 -15.90 -5.46
CA ILE A 229 -6.99 -14.57 -4.91
C ILE A 229 -8.29 -14.13 -4.22
N SER A 230 -8.32 -14.22 -2.88
CA SER A 230 -9.47 -13.80 -2.09
C SER A 230 -9.62 -12.28 -2.08
N LYS A 231 -8.50 -11.56 -1.99
CA LYS A 231 -8.45 -10.11 -1.85
C LYS A 231 -7.25 -9.52 -2.57
N TYR A 232 -7.39 -8.33 -3.14
CA TYR A 232 -6.23 -7.53 -3.52
C TYR A 232 -6.37 -6.05 -3.18
N PHE A 233 -5.25 -5.42 -2.87
CA PHE A 233 -5.16 -4.00 -2.54
C PHE A 233 -3.98 -3.36 -3.25
N LEU A 234 -4.28 -2.43 -4.17
CA LEU A 234 -3.29 -1.70 -4.95
C LEU A 234 -3.15 -0.27 -4.41
N THR A 235 -1.92 0.21 -4.22
CA THR A 235 -1.64 1.58 -3.80
C THR A 235 -0.92 2.36 -4.88
N GLY A 236 -1.32 3.60 -5.10
CA GLY A 236 -0.71 4.47 -6.11
C GLY A 236 -1.04 5.95 -5.93
N VAL A 237 -0.63 6.77 -6.90
CA VAL A 237 -0.88 8.22 -6.94
C VAL A 237 -1.88 8.57 -8.05
N THR A 238 -1.72 7.98 -9.22
CA THR A 238 -2.52 8.22 -10.43
C THR A 238 -3.39 7.02 -10.76
N PRO A 239 -4.55 7.22 -11.42
CA PRO A 239 -5.41 6.13 -11.88
C PRO A 239 -4.88 5.50 -13.19
N ALA A 240 -3.59 5.15 -13.25
CA ALA A 240 -2.95 4.53 -14.42
C ALA A 240 -3.58 3.17 -14.80
N PHE A 241 -3.35 2.70 -16.02
CA PHE A 241 -3.84 1.43 -16.57
C PHE A 241 -5.36 1.33 -16.69
N ARG A 242 -6.07 2.44 -16.94
CA ARG A 242 -7.55 2.47 -17.08
C ARG A 242 -8.05 2.54 -18.52
N ALA A 243 -7.26 3.00 -19.48
CA ALA A 243 -7.70 3.12 -20.86
C ALA A 243 -7.94 1.74 -21.50
N GLY A 244 -9.19 1.46 -21.90
CA GLY A 244 -9.55 0.40 -22.85
C GLY A 244 -9.30 -1.06 -22.41
N ILE A 245 -10.18 -1.63 -21.57
CA ILE A 245 -10.22 -3.08 -21.25
C ILE A 245 -9.13 -3.49 -20.25
N SER A 246 -9.00 -2.79 -19.12
CA SER A 246 -8.07 -3.20 -18.06
C SER A 246 -8.67 -4.29 -17.15
N PRO A 247 -7.90 -5.31 -16.74
CA PRO A 247 -8.28 -6.27 -15.71
C PRO A 247 -8.62 -5.61 -14.36
N LEU A 248 -8.11 -4.39 -14.13
CA LEU A 248 -8.43 -3.55 -12.98
C LEU A 248 -9.78 -2.82 -13.10
N THR A 249 -10.53 -2.92 -14.21
CA THR A 249 -11.85 -2.30 -14.31
C THR A 249 -12.87 -2.86 -13.31
N SER A 250 -12.66 -4.10 -12.84
CA SER A 250 -13.44 -4.69 -11.75
C SER A 250 -12.99 -4.23 -10.36
N ALA A 251 -11.85 -3.56 -10.25
CA ALA A 251 -11.36 -3.01 -8.99
C ALA A 251 -12.05 -1.68 -8.68
N ALA A 252 -12.57 -1.54 -7.47
CA ALA A 252 -13.17 -0.28 -7.04
C ALA A 252 -12.07 0.69 -6.58
N ILE A 253 -12.09 1.91 -7.11
CA ILE A 253 -11.29 3.02 -6.55
C ILE A 253 -12.03 3.50 -5.30
N ILE A 254 -11.41 3.33 -4.15
CA ILE A 254 -12.02 3.60 -2.84
C ILE A 254 -11.52 4.91 -2.21
N SER A 255 -10.64 5.64 -2.89
CA SER A 255 -9.93 6.83 -2.39
C SER A 255 -10.85 7.96 -1.94
N ASN A 256 -12.04 8.05 -2.52
CA ASN A 256 -13.01 9.12 -2.29
C ASN A 256 -14.19 8.68 -1.39
N LYS A 257 -14.12 7.50 -0.78
CA LYS A 257 -15.16 7.05 0.16
C LYS A 257 -15.06 7.82 1.49
N PRO A 258 -16.15 8.47 1.96
CA PRO A 258 -16.17 9.17 3.24
C PRO A 258 -15.76 8.29 4.42
N SER A 259 -16.22 7.04 4.45
CA SER A 259 -15.91 6.05 5.50
C SER A 259 -14.42 5.69 5.58
N LEU A 260 -13.64 5.97 4.53
CA LEU A 260 -12.21 5.66 4.44
C LEU A 260 -11.35 6.93 4.41
N GLN A 261 -11.92 8.11 4.70
CA GLN A 261 -11.21 9.39 4.66
C GLN A 261 -9.90 9.36 5.46
N GLY A 262 -9.94 8.77 6.68
CA GLY A 262 -8.80 8.69 7.60
C GLY A 262 -7.96 7.41 7.53
N ILE A 263 -8.16 6.55 6.52
CA ILE A 263 -7.39 5.30 6.32
C ILE A 263 -5.89 5.56 6.19
N CYS A 264 -5.54 6.73 5.65
CA CYS A 264 -4.19 7.23 5.48
C CYS A 264 -4.17 8.73 5.81
N GLY A 265 -3.02 9.23 6.24
CA GLY A 265 -2.90 10.55 6.84
C GLY A 265 -3.27 10.58 8.32
N PHE A 266 -2.93 11.68 9.00
CA PHE A 266 -3.26 11.89 10.40
C PHE A 266 -4.48 12.78 10.54
N SER A 267 -5.42 12.42 11.40
CA SER A 267 -6.47 13.30 11.89
C SER A 267 -5.90 14.35 12.84
N GLU A 268 -6.67 15.41 13.10
CA GLU A 268 -6.33 16.43 14.09
C GLU A 268 -6.02 15.85 15.47
N THR A 269 -6.79 14.85 15.89
CA THR A 269 -6.60 14.16 17.17
C THR A 269 -5.30 13.37 17.21
N GLU A 270 -4.94 12.71 16.10
CA GLU A 270 -3.67 11.99 15.98
C GLU A 270 -2.49 12.96 15.96
N VAL A 271 -2.55 14.06 15.20
CA VAL A 271 -1.50 15.09 15.20
C VAL A 271 -1.31 15.69 16.60
N THR A 272 -2.42 16.00 17.29
CA THR A 272 -2.39 16.50 18.67
C THR A 272 -1.70 15.53 19.61
N ALA A 273 -2.06 14.24 19.54
CA ALA A 273 -1.42 13.21 20.34
C ALA A 273 0.08 13.09 20.01
N ILE A 274 0.45 13.04 18.72
CA ILE A 274 1.83 12.95 18.27
C ILE A 274 2.65 14.13 18.79
N VAL A 275 2.19 15.38 18.60
CA VAL A 275 2.90 16.60 19.05
C VAL A 275 3.13 16.55 20.57
N LYS A 276 2.09 16.24 21.35
CA LYS A 276 2.18 16.19 22.82
C LYS A 276 3.14 15.10 23.29
N HIS A 277 3.07 13.90 22.71
CA HIS A 277 3.92 12.78 23.13
C HIS A 277 5.37 12.93 22.65
N TYR A 278 5.56 13.34 21.40
CA TYR A 278 6.89 13.48 20.79
C TYR A 278 7.71 14.59 21.46
N LEU A 279 7.09 15.76 21.68
CA LEU A 279 7.75 16.92 22.29
C LEU A 279 7.57 16.99 23.83
N ARG A 280 6.80 16.07 24.42
CA ARG A 280 6.49 16.01 25.86
C ARG A 280 5.82 17.30 26.37
N LEU A 281 4.94 17.87 25.56
CA LEU A 281 4.22 19.11 25.85
C LEU A 281 2.85 18.83 26.45
N ASN A 282 2.41 19.73 27.34
CA ASN A 282 1.01 19.75 27.77
C ASN A 282 0.11 20.40 26.70
N GLY A 283 -1.20 20.41 26.93
CA GLY A 283 -2.17 20.92 25.96
C GLY A 283 -1.98 22.41 25.60
N GLN A 284 -1.63 23.26 26.57
CA GLN A 284 -1.46 24.69 26.32
C GLN A 284 -0.14 24.98 25.61
N GLU A 285 0.93 24.25 25.94
CA GLU A 285 2.23 24.38 25.29
C GLU A 285 2.23 23.89 23.84
N ALA A 286 1.40 22.87 23.52
CA ALA A 286 1.29 22.33 22.18
C ALA A 286 0.48 23.24 21.23
N GLU A 287 -0.43 24.07 21.75
CA GLU A 287 -1.40 24.81 20.93
C GLU A 287 -0.76 25.77 19.91
N PRO A 288 0.30 26.54 20.22
CA PRO A 288 0.98 27.37 19.21
C PRO A 288 1.59 26.56 18.06
N LEU A 289 2.11 25.36 18.35
CA LEU A 289 2.64 24.44 17.34
C LEU A 289 1.52 23.84 16.50
N LEU A 290 0.44 23.40 17.14
CA LEU A 290 -0.75 22.86 16.46
C LEU A 290 -1.37 23.92 15.54
N HIS A 291 -1.48 25.17 16.01
CA HIS A 291 -1.92 26.29 15.20
C HIS A 291 -1.01 26.50 13.98
N SER A 292 0.31 26.37 14.15
CA SER A 292 1.28 26.48 13.06
C SER A 292 1.15 25.33 12.05
N ILE A 293 1.02 24.08 12.52
CA ILE A 293 0.79 22.89 11.70
C ILE A 293 -0.52 23.02 10.91
N ARG A 294 -1.61 23.46 11.55
CA ARG A 294 -2.88 23.78 10.88
C ARG A 294 -2.68 24.81 9.79
N ARG A 295 -2.00 25.93 10.09
CA ARG A 295 -1.80 27.01 9.11
C ARG A 295 -0.94 26.59 7.92
N LEU A 296 0.08 25.75 8.15
CA LEU A 296 1.04 25.35 7.12
C LEU A 296 0.56 24.17 6.27
N TYR A 297 -0.19 23.25 6.87
CA TYR A 297 -0.50 21.96 6.25
C TYR A 297 -1.99 21.63 6.20
N ASN A 298 -2.87 22.57 6.60
CA ASN A 298 -4.33 22.63 6.79
C ASN A 298 -5.25 21.47 6.35
N GLY A 299 -4.77 20.24 6.43
CA GLY A 299 -5.43 18.98 6.11
C GLY A 299 -6.00 18.85 4.69
N TYR A 300 -6.08 17.61 4.23
CA TYR A 300 -6.59 17.20 2.94
C TYR A 300 -7.98 16.57 3.13
N CYS A 301 -8.93 16.91 2.25
CA CYS A 301 -10.20 16.19 2.11
C CYS A 301 -10.21 15.47 0.77
N PHE A 302 -10.44 14.16 0.78
CA PHE A 302 -10.45 13.37 -0.46
C PHE A 302 -11.81 12.76 -0.77
N ALA A 303 -12.68 12.70 0.23
CA ALA A 303 -14.04 12.25 0.06
C ALA A 303 -14.85 13.23 -0.79
N LEU A 304 -15.64 12.71 -1.72
CA LEU A 304 -16.64 13.51 -2.42
C LEU A 304 -17.85 13.63 -1.49
N THR A 305 -18.18 14.85 -1.07
CA THR A 305 -19.46 15.16 -0.40
C THR A 305 -20.37 15.81 -1.43
N ASP A 306 -21.60 15.30 -1.57
CA ASP A 306 -22.60 15.96 -2.41
C ASP A 306 -22.84 17.39 -1.91
N TYR A 307 -22.82 18.35 -2.83
CA TYR A 307 -22.86 19.80 -2.57
C TYR A 307 -24.17 20.32 -1.94
N GLY A 308 -25.06 19.45 -1.44
CA GLY A 308 -26.46 19.77 -1.19
C GLY A 308 -26.94 19.80 0.25
N GLU A 309 -26.28 19.11 1.20
CA GLU A 309 -26.78 19.03 2.57
C GLU A 309 -25.70 19.40 3.56
N SER A 310 -26.11 20.05 4.65
CA SER A 310 -25.35 20.46 5.83
C SER A 310 -24.68 19.28 6.53
N SER A 311 -23.78 18.63 5.80
CA SER A 311 -22.95 17.52 6.20
C SER A 311 -21.88 18.12 7.08
N SER A 312 -21.78 17.67 8.33
CA SER A 312 -20.62 17.90 9.17
C SER A 312 -19.35 17.75 8.32
N ARG A 313 -18.55 18.82 8.18
CA ARG A 313 -17.32 18.78 7.36
C ARG A 313 -16.53 17.55 7.76
N LEU A 314 -16.28 16.67 6.78
CA LEU A 314 -15.47 15.48 7.03
C LEU A 314 -14.11 15.90 7.60
N PRO A 315 -13.57 15.15 8.57
CA PRO A 315 -12.31 15.52 9.20
C PRO A 315 -11.20 15.54 8.14
N LEU A 316 -10.50 16.65 8.09
CA LEU A 316 -9.33 16.82 7.23
C LEU A 316 -8.19 15.93 7.77
N VAL A 317 -7.34 15.45 6.85
CA VAL A 317 -6.19 14.61 7.21
C VAL A 317 -4.87 15.27 6.81
N TYR A 318 -3.90 15.27 7.70
CA TYR A 318 -2.56 15.79 7.46
C TYR A 318 -1.68 14.76 6.77
N ASN A 319 -0.79 15.23 5.89
CA ASN A 319 0.28 14.41 5.34
C ASN A 319 1.26 14.03 6.47
N PRO A 320 1.43 12.73 6.81
CA PRO A 320 2.28 12.30 7.91
C PRO A 320 3.72 12.80 7.80
N HIS A 321 4.27 12.82 6.58
CA HIS A 321 5.63 13.26 6.35
C HIS A 321 5.83 14.75 6.66
N LEU A 322 4.86 15.60 6.30
CA LEU A 322 4.93 17.04 6.60
C LEU A 322 4.85 17.31 8.11
N VAL A 323 3.99 16.57 8.82
CA VAL A 323 3.88 16.64 10.28
C VAL A 323 5.21 16.24 10.93
N PHE A 324 5.79 15.11 10.52
CA PHE A 324 7.06 14.65 11.09
C PHE A 324 8.24 15.54 10.72
N HIS A 325 8.30 16.06 9.50
CA HIS A 325 9.30 17.04 9.09
C HIS A 325 9.25 18.29 9.97
N TYR A 326 8.05 18.81 10.24
CA TYR A 326 7.86 19.94 11.14
C TYR A 326 8.35 19.62 12.56
N LEU A 327 7.96 18.48 13.12
CA LEU A 327 8.37 18.08 14.47
C LEU A 327 9.87 17.89 14.62
N SER A 328 10.51 17.27 13.62
CA SER A 328 11.97 17.08 13.59
C SER A 328 12.71 18.41 13.58
N ASN A 329 12.31 19.33 12.68
CA ASN A 329 12.98 20.64 12.57
C ASN A 329 12.72 21.51 13.79
N PHE A 330 11.51 21.47 14.35
CA PHE A 330 11.20 22.19 15.59
C PHE A 330 12.08 21.71 16.76
N GLN A 331 12.33 20.40 16.86
CA GLN A 331 13.17 19.84 17.91
C GLN A 331 14.65 20.23 17.77
N SER A 332 15.16 20.37 16.53
CA SER A 332 16.56 20.75 16.28
C SER A 332 16.80 22.26 16.34
N GLU A 333 15.87 23.07 15.81
CA GLU A 333 16.09 24.51 15.53
C GLU A 333 15.19 25.44 16.36
N GLY A 334 14.15 24.92 17.01
CA GLY A 334 13.20 25.72 17.81
C GLY A 334 12.19 26.53 16.98
N PHE A 335 12.32 26.56 15.66
CA PHE A 335 11.36 27.12 14.71
C PHE A 335 11.36 26.30 13.41
N VAL A 336 10.32 26.44 12.59
CA VAL A 336 10.22 25.76 11.30
C VAL A 336 9.89 26.78 10.23
N ALA A 337 10.82 27.02 9.30
CA ALA A 337 10.54 27.78 8.09
C ALA A 337 9.49 27.06 7.23
N LYS A 338 8.69 27.80 6.46
CA LYS A 338 7.76 27.21 5.50
C LYS A 338 8.58 26.27 4.60
N PRO A 339 8.25 24.97 4.47
CA PRO A 339 8.99 24.13 3.54
C PRO A 339 8.84 24.73 2.14
N GLU A 340 9.96 24.89 1.43
CA GLU A 340 9.89 25.04 -0.02
C GLU A 340 9.18 23.78 -0.55
N GLU A 341 8.13 23.95 -1.34
CA GLU A 341 7.50 22.86 -2.08
C GLU A 341 8.47 22.37 -3.17
N SER A 342 9.57 21.77 -2.74
CA SER A 342 10.66 21.31 -3.58
C SER A 342 11.05 19.92 -3.12
N THR A 343 10.28 18.97 -3.64
CA THR A 343 10.49 17.51 -3.83
C THR A 343 9.20 16.74 -3.52
N ALA A 344 8.20 17.03 -4.34
CA ALA A 344 6.97 16.23 -4.53
C ALA A 344 7.27 14.92 -5.27
#